data_AF-A0A7W6RD85-F1
#
_entry.id   AF-A0A7W6RD85-F1
#
_cell.length_a   1.000
_cell.length_b   1.000
_cell.length_c   1.000
_cell.angle_alpha   90.00
_cell.angle_beta   90.00
_cell.angle_gamma   90.00
#
_symmetry.space_group_name_H-M   'P 1'
#
loop_
_entity.id
_entity.type
_entity.pdbx_description
1 polymer ?
#
loop_
_entity_poly.entity_id
_entity_poly.type
_entity_poly.pdbx_seq_one_letter_code
_entity_poly.pdbx_strand_id
1 'polypeptide(L)' 'MHSNEILALGLGIEPPWRLVDQRLDTEASPHVLHLTVAADRGAAFARRHPRIRPAAAP' A
#
# COMPACT_ATOMS: atom_id res chain seq x y z
N MET A 1 -8.97 -10.94 -8.70
CA MET A 1 -7.83 -10.33 -7.96
C MET A 1 -6.67 -10.26 -8.89
N HIS A 2 -6.17 -9.07 -9.17
CA HIS A 2 -5.00 -8.86 -10.02
C HIS A 2 -3.74 -9.09 -9.18
N SER A 3 -2.69 -9.70 -9.75
CA SER A 3 -1.40 -9.94 -9.08
C SER A 3 -0.82 -8.69 -8.42
N ASN A 4 -1.06 -7.53 -9.04
CA ASN A 4 -0.69 -6.20 -8.55
C ASN A 4 -1.31 -5.87 -7.18
N GLU A 5 -2.56 -6.28 -6.94
CA GLU A 5 -3.27 -6.06 -5.67
C GLU A 5 -2.68 -6.93 -4.56
N ILE A 6 -2.28 -8.16 -4.89
CA ILE A 6 -1.66 -9.09 -3.93
C ILE A 6 -0.28 -8.57 -3.52
N LEU A 7 0.52 -8.11 -4.48
CA LEU A 7 1.83 -7.51 -4.20
C LEU A 7 1.70 -6.24 -3.35
N ALA A 8 0.73 -5.38 -3.67
CA ALA A 8 0.45 -4.16 -2.90
C ALA A 8 0.13 -4.47 -1.44
N LEU A 9 -0.72 -5.47 -1.17
CA LEU A 9 -1.02 -5.91 0.19
C LEU A 9 0.20 -6.48 0.91
N GLY A 10 1.00 -7.32 0.24
CA GLY A 10 2.23 -7.90 0.79
C GLY A 10 3.29 -6.86 1.16
N LEU A 11 3.30 -5.71 0.48
CA LEU A 11 4.21 -4.59 0.73
C LEU A 11 3.65 -3.51 1.68
N GLY A 12 2.42 -3.68 2.17
CA GLY A 12 1.76 -2.68 3.02
C GLY A 12 1.34 -1.42 2.27
N ILE A 13 1.17 -1.47 0.94
CA ILE A 13 0.59 -0.39 0.16
C ILE A 13 -0.91 -0.36 0.44
N GLU A 14 -1.32 0.55 1.33
CA GLU A 14 -2.71 0.75 1.73
C GLU A 14 -3.30 2.05 1.13
N PRO A 15 -4.63 2.17 1.04
CA PRO A 15 -5.29 3.41 0.65
C PRO A 15 -4.78 4.64 1.44
N PRO A 16 -4.64 5.81 0.78
CA PRO A 16 -5.08 6.10 -0.58
C PRO A 16 -4.07 5.70 -1.67
N TRP A 17 -2.94 5.10 -1.30
CA TRP A 17 -1.91 4.70 -2.25
C TRP A 17 -2.35 3.49 -3.06
N ARG A 18 -2.14 3.56 -4.37
CA ARG A 18 -2.44 2.49 -5.32
C ARG A 18 -1.22 2.26 -6.20
N LEU A 19 -0.93 0.99 -6.50
CA LEU A 19 0.13 0.62 -7.43
C LEU A 19 -0.36 0.87 -8.86
N VAL A 20 0.25 1.82 -9.55
CA VAL A 20 -0.16 2.27 -10.89
C VAL A 20 0.75 1.75 -12.00
N ASP A 21 1.96 1.33 -11.68
CA ASP A 21 2.87 0.68 -12.63
C ASP A 21 3.84 -0.26 -11.91
N GLN A 22 4.27 -1.29 -12.63
CA GLN A 22 5.25 -2.28 -12.18
C GLN A 22 6.14 -2.69 -13.35
N ARG A 23 7.45 -2.57 -13.18
CA ARG A 23 8.45 -3.02 -14.17
C ARG A 23 9.56 -3.82 -13.50
N LEU A 24 9.75 -5.06 -13.95
CA LEU A 24 10.89 -5.87 -13.56
C LEU A 24 12.04 -5.64 -14.55
N ASP A 25 13.18 -5.19 -14.04
CA ASP A 25 14.43 -5.07 -14.76
C ASP A 25 15.28 -6.32 -14.51
N THR A 26 15.35 -7.19 -15.53
CA THR A 26 16.14 -8.43 -15.50
C THR A 26 17.54 -8.24 -16.07
N GLU A 27 17.85 -7.07 -16.65
CA GLU A 27 19.19 -6.76 -17.16
C GLU A 27 20.12 -6.31 -16.02
N ALA A 28 19.56 -5.75 -14.95
CA ALA A 28 20.29 -5.47 -13.71
C ALA A 28 20.63 -6.74 -12.92
N SER A 29 21.80 -6.73 -12.25
CA SER A 29 22.22 -7.77 -11.28
C SER A 29 22.63 -7.12 -9.96
N PRO A 30 21.89 -7.33 -8.86
CA PRO A 30 20.66 -8.12 -8.77
C PRO A 30 19.50 -7.52 -9.61
N HIS A 31 18.56 -8.36 -10.02
CA HIS A 31 17.35 -7.90 -10.71
C HIS A 31 16.60 -6.87 -9.86
N VAL A 32 16.01 -5.87 -10.52
CA VAL A 32 15.38 -4.74 -9.85
C VAL A 32 13.90 -4.69 -10.19
N LEU A 33 13.05 -4.67 -9.16
CA LEU A 33 11.61 -4.43 -9.32
C LEU A 33 11.30 -2.96 -9.06
N HIS A 34 10.88 -2.24 -10.10
CA HIS A 34 10.38 -0.88 -10.01
C HIS A 34 8.87 -0.89 -9.78
N LEU A 35 8.43 -0.13 -8.79
CA LEU A 35 7.02 0.05 -8.44
C LEU A 35 6.69 1.54 -8.44
N THR A 36 5.64 1.93 -9.15
CA THR A 36 5.12 3.29 -9.13
C THR A 36 3.82 3.32 -8.35
N VAL A 37 3.79 4.05 -7.25
CA VAL A 37 2.58 4.25 -6.44
C VAL A 37 2.07 5.68 -6.60
N ALA A 38 0.75 5.83 -6.63
CA ALA A 38 0.10 7.11 -6.72
C ALA A 38 -1.12 7.18 -5.81
N ALA A 39 -1.46 8.41 -5.42
CA ALA A 39 -2.70 8.75 -4.75
C ALA A 39 -3.29 10.00 -5.43
N ASP A 40 -4.61 10.15 -5.38
CA ASP A 40 -5.27 11.33 -5.92
C ASP A 40 -4.81 12.59 -5.17
N ARG A 41 -4.74 13.74 -5.86
CA ARG A 41 -4.38 15.01 -5.23
C ARG A 41 -5.35 15.31 -4.09
N GLY A 42 -4.81 15.62 -2.92
CA GLY A 42 -5.61 15.91 -1.72
C GLY A 42 -6.09 14.67 -0.98
N ALA A 43 -5.72 13.46 -1.41
CA ALA A 43 -6.02 12.25 -0.66
C ALA A 43 -5.31 12.26 0.69
N ALA A 44 -6.09 12.02 1.76
CA ALA A 44 -5.58 11.96 3.11
C ALA A 44 -5.27 10.51 3.50
N PHE A 45 -4.14 10.31 4.16
CA PHE A 45 -3.86 9.05 4.84
C PHE A 45 -4.80 8.92 6.06
N ALA A 46 -5.59 7.86 6.10
CA ALA A 46 -6.42 7.58 7.27
C ALA A 46 -5.50 7.21 8.43
N ARG A 47 -5.30 8.13 9.39
CA ARG A 47 -4.60 7.81 10.63
C ARG A 47 -5.40 6.75 11.36
N ARG A 48 -4.91 5.51 11.34
CA ARG A 48 -5.50 4.38 12.06
C ARG A 48 -5.25 4.60 13.56
N HIS A 49 -6.09 5.40 14.20
CA HIS A 49 -6.10 5.52 15.65
C HIS A 49 -7.05 4.45 16.19
N PRO A 50 -6.58 3.44 16.94
CA PRO A 50 -7.49 2.56 17.65
C PRO A 50 -8.15 3.41 18.75
N ARG A 51 -9.42 3.79 18.57
CA ARG A 51 -10.25 4.21 19.69
C ARG A 51 -10.53 2.95 20.49
N ILE A 52 -9.68 2.65 21.47
CA ILE A 52 -10.02 1.72 22.54
C ILE A 52 -11.22 2.35 23.24
N ARG A 53 -12.42 1.83 22.97
CA ARG A 53 -13.62 2.20 23.72
C ARG A 53 -13.42 1.63 25.13
N PRO A 54 -13.31 2.43 26.20
CA PRO A 54 -13.24 1.87 27.54
C PRO A 54 -14.51 1.05 27.74
N ALA A 55 -14.34 -0.21 28.19
CA ALA A 55 -15.46 -1.02 28.63
C ALA A 55 -16.15 -0.25 29.77
N ALA A 56 -17.44 0.02 29.60
CA ALA A 56 -18.25 0.55 30.68
C ALA A 56 -18.17 -0.45 31.84
N ALA A 57 -17.60 -0.02 32.96
CA ALA A 57 -17.56 -0.80 34.18
C ALA A 57 -18.99 -0.88 34.77
N PRO A 58 -19.40 -2.04 35.31
CA PRO A 58 -20.71 -2.22 35.94
C PRO A 58 -20.83 -1.47 37.27
#